data_AF-A0A7X7DTU5-F1
#
_entry.id   AF-A0A7X7DTU5-F1
#
_cell.length_a   1.000
_cell.length_b   1.000
_cell.length_c   1.000
_cell.angle_alpha   90.00
_cell.angle_beta   90.00
_cell.angle_gamma   90.00
#
_symmetry.space_group_name_H-M   'P 1'
#
loop_
_entity.id
_entity.type
_entity.pdbx_description
1 polymer ?
#
loop_
_entity_poly.entity_id
_entity_poly.type
_entity_poly.pdbx_seq_one_letter_code
_entity_poly.pdbx_strand_id
1 'polypeptide(L)'
;MRKIMLIAVLWGAMFGSAFAEPAPAAWKGDLRHVVERGGVSYSIYADRTRLVEDCVPGAEQVLETFVHLVIESQNLVEIQQWNIRQDGSGYRVQDMYDYTLDTFGMVDQ
;
A
#
# COMPACT_ATOMS: atom_id res chain seq x y z
N MET A 1 4.54 -41.65 -30.30
CA MET A 1 3.58 -40.58 -29.95
C MET A 1 3.56 -40.36 -28.43
N ARG A 2 4.64 -39.86 -27.83
CA ARG A 2 4.75 -39.67 -26.37
C ARG A 2 5.60 -38.46 -25.95
N LYS A 3 5.97 -37.60 -26.90
CA LYS A 3 6.88 -36.44 -26.68
C LYS A 3 6.25 -35.08 -26.96
N ILE A 4 5.01 -35.04 -27.47
CA ILE A 4 4.35 -33.77 -27.86
C ILE A 4 3.54 -33.16 -26.71
N MET A 5 3.19 -33.96 -25.69
CA MET A 5 2.31 -33.54 -24.60
C MET A 5 3.00 -32.69 -23.51
N LEU A 6 4.34 -32.67 -23.47
CA LEU A 6 5.11 -31.90 -22.47
C LEU A 6 5.28 -30.42 -22.82
N ILE A 7 5.06 -30.02 -24.08
CA ILE A 7 5.23 -28.63 -24.51
C ILE A 7 4.01 -27.78 -24.12
N ALA A 8 2.81 -28.38 -24.07
CA ALA A 8 1.58 -27.65 -23.75
C ALA A 8 1.49 -27.21 -22.27
N VAL A 9 2.08 -27.98 -21.34
CA VAL A 9 2.05 -27.67 -19.90
C VAL A 9 3.03 -26.54 -19.54
N LEU A 10 4.14 -26.41 -20.28
CA LEU A 10 5.13 -25.35 -20.07
C LEU A 10 4.71 -23.99 -20.63
N TRP A 11 3.70 -23.93 -21.51
CA TRP A 11 3.14 -22.66 -22.01
C TRP A 11 2.05 -22.09 -21.08
N GLY A 12 1.38 -22.93 -20.29
CA GLY A 12 0.38 -22.47 -19.30
C GLY A 12 0.98 -21.71 -18.11
N ALA A 13 2.30 -21.81 -17.88
CA ALA A 13 2.99 -21.11 -16.81
C ALA A 13 3.50 -19.71 -17.21
N MET A 14 3.45 -19.34 -18.50
CA MET A 14 3.86 -17.99 -18.97
C MET A 14 2.72 -16.98 -19.02
N PHE A 15 1.48 -17.39 -18.73
CA PHE A 15 0.33 -16.48 -18.56
C PHE A 15 0.00 -16.25 -17.07
N GLY A 16 1.01 -16.32 -16.21
CA GLY A 16 0.92 -15.84 -14.84
C GLY A 16 0.80 -14.32 -14.83
N SER A 17 -0.43 -13.82 -14.75
CA SER A 17 -0.80 -12.50 -14.23
C SER A 17 -0.03 -11.30 -14.80
N ALA A 18 -0.32 -10.91 -16.04
CA ALA A 18 0.11 -9.64 -16.62
C ALA A 18 -0.84 -8.46 -16.31
N PHE A 19 -1.52 -8.49 -15.15
CA PHE A 19 -2.40 -7.40 -14.68
C PHE A 19 -2.18 -7.08 -13.20
N ALA A 20 -0.92 -7.10 -12.75
CA ALA A 20 -0.54 -6.24 -11.66
C ALA A 20 0.09 -5.02 -12.31
N GLU A 21 -0.73 -4.01 -12.66
CA GLU A 21 -0.14 -2.70 -12.90
C GLU A 21 0.66 -2.36 -11.65
N PRO A 22 1.98 -2.10 -11.79
CA PRO A 22 2.79 -1.85 -10.62
C PRO A 22 2.20 -0.61 -9.97
N ALA A 23 1.90 -0.68 -8.67
CA ALA A 23 1.73 0.52 -7.86
C ALA A 23 2.78 1.55 -8.32
N PRO A 24 2.40 2.85 -8.46
CA PRO A 24 3.28 3.87 -9.03
C PRO A 24 4.68 3.71 -8.46
N ALA A 25 5.75 3.94 -9.23
CA ALA A 25 7.11 3.73 -8.73
C ALA A 25 7.35 4.41 -7.36
N ALA A 26 6.63 5.51 -7.11
CA ALA A 26 6.54 6.21 -5.83
C ALA A 26 6.09 5.37 -4.63
N TRP A 27 5.36 4.27 -4.80
CA TRP A 27 4.77 3.42 -3.74
C TRP A 27 5.26 1.96 -3.74
N LYS A 28 6.38 1.68 -4.39
CA LYS A 28 7.07 0.40 -4.19
C LYS A 28 7.77 0.40 -2.83
N GLY A 29 7.70 -0.70 -2.09
CA GLY A 29 8.33 -0.83 -0.77
C GLY A 29 7.96 -2.11 0.00
N ASP A 30 8.42 -2.19 1.25
CA ASP A 30 8.08 -3.25 2.21
C ASP A 30 6.70 -2.99 2.81
N LEU A 31 5.67 -3.42 2.07
CA LEU A 31 4.28 -3.31 2.49
C LEU A 31 3.88 -4.50 3.39
N ARG A 32 3.48 -4.20 4.62
CA ARG A 32 3.08 -5.21 5.61
C ARG A 32 1.61 -5.06 5.96
N HIS A 33 0.84 -6.11 5.73
CA HIS A 33 -0.55 -6.17 6.16
C HIS A 33 -0.66 -6.09 7.68
N VAL A 34 -1.61 -5.28 8.16
CA VAL A 34 -1.87 -5.09 9.59
C VAL A 34 -3.19 -5.75 9.98
N VAL A 35 -4.29 -5.35 9.33
CA VAL A 35 -5.63 -5.80 9.68
C VAL A 35 -6.59 -5.54 8.53
N GLU A 36 -7.66 -6.33 8.46
CA GLU A 36 -8.84 -6.00 7.66
C GLU A 36 -10.00 -5.64 8.60
N ARG A 37 -10.64 -4.50 8.37
CA ARG A 37 -11.77 -4.04 9.20
C ARG A 37 -12.76 -3.27 8.36
N GLY A 38 -14.04 -3.67 8.42
CA GLY A 38 -15.12 -2.97 7.72
C GLY A 38 -14.99 -3.02 6.19
N GLY A 39 -14.40 -4.08 5.64
CA GLY A 39 -14.15 -4.20 4.20
C GLY A 39 -12.99 -3.33 3.68
N VAL A 40 -12.17 -2.79 4.58
CA VAL A 40 -10.95 -2.06 4.25
C VAL A 40 -9.74 -2.87 4.74
N SER A 41 -8.80 -3.13 3.83
CA SER A 41 -7.52 -3.75 4.17
C SER A 41 -6.50 -2.67 4.49
N TYR A 42 -5.94 -2.72 5.69
CA TYR A 42 -4.93 -1.79 6.18
C TYR A 42 -3.56 -2.45 6.14
N SER A 43 -2.63 -1.79 5.46
CA SER A 43 -1.21 -2.17 5.42
C SER A 43 -0.33 -0.96 5.67
N ILE A 44 0.93 -1.17 6.06
CA ILE A 44 1.90 -0.10 6.30
C ILE A 44 3.16 -0.28 5.46
N TYR A 45 3.76 0.81 5.01
CA TYR A 45 5.08 0.80 4.39
C TYR A 45 6.17 0.82 5.47
N ALA A 46 6.64 -0.37 5.86
CA ALA A 46 7.57 -0.54 6.98
C ALA A 46 8.94 0.10 6.70
N ASP A 47 9.40 0.07 5.45
CA ASP A 47 10.63 0.72 4.98
C ASP A 47 10.55 2.25 4.93
N ARG A 48 9.34 2.81 5.07
CA ARG A 48 9.09 4.26 5.09
C ARG A 48 8.65 4.77 6.46
N THR A 49 8.70 3.91 7.46
CA THR A 49 8.35 4.26 8.83
C THR A 49 9.58 4.79 9.57
N ARG A 50 9.48 6.00 10.12
CA ARG A 50 10.62 6.68 10.76
C ARG A 50 10.18 7.62 11.87
N LEU A 51 11.09 7.89 12.80
CA LEU A 51 10.87 8.90 13.84
C LEU A 51 11.25 10.28 13.27
N VAL A 52 10.34 11.25 13.39
CA VAL A 52 10.51 12.62 12.86
C VAL A 52 10.14 13.65 13.93
N GLU A 53 10.66 14.87 13.78
CA GLU A 53 10.18 16.02 14.56
C GLU A 53 8.76 16.39 14.11
N ASP A 54 7.86 16.67 15.07
CA ASP A 54 6.54 17.18 14.72
C ASP A 54 6.67 18.62 14.21
N CYS A 55 5.71 19.06 13.38
CA CYS A 55 5.70 20.39 12.79
C CYS A 55 5.40 21.50 13.81
N VAL A 56 5.09 21.14 15.07
CA VAL A 56 4.89 22.06 16.18
C VAL A 56 6.21 22.22 16.94
N PRO A 57 6.81 23.43 16.95
CA PRO A 57 8.06 23.67 17.67
C PRO A 57 7.98 23.27 19.15
N GLY A 58 8.93 22.44 19.61
CA GLY A 58 8.99 21.96 20.99
C GLY A 58 8.05 20.80 21.31
N ALA A 59 7.29 20.29 20.33
CA ALA A 59 6.52 19.06 20.50
C ALA A 59 7.43 17.82 20.50
N GLU A 60 6.91 16.74 21.07
CA GLU A 60 7.58 15.44 21.05
C GLU A 60 7.73 14.93 19.61
N GLN A 61 8.77 14.14 19.38
CA GLN A 61 8.93 13.43 18.10
C GLN A 61 7.78 12.45 17.89
N VAL A 62 7.42 12.23 16.64
CA VAL A 62 6.31 11.36 16.23
C VAL A 62 6.82 10.29 15.29
N LEU A 63 6.15 9.13 15.28
CA LEU A 63 6.39 8.10 14.29
C LEU A 63 5.63 8.45 13.02
N GLU A 64 6.35 8.80 11.97
CA GLU A 64 5.81 9.00 10.63
C GLU A 64 5.76 7.65 9.90
N THR A 65 4.63 7.35 9.27
CA THR A 65 4.45 6.17 8.42
C THR A 65 3.47 6.45 7.30
N PHE A 66 3.43 5.56 6.30
CA PHE A 66 2.41 5.58 5.26
C PHE A 66 1.53 4.36 5.41
N VAL A 67 0.22 4.59 5.52
CA VAL A 67 -0.81 3.56 5.59
C VAL A 67 -1.42 3.39 4.20
N HIS A 68 -1.44 2.17 3.70
CA HIS A 68 -2.09 1.76 2.46
C HIS A 68 -3.44 1.14 2.81
N LEU A 69 -4.52 1.81 2.41
CA LEU A 69 -5.89 1.37 2.59
C LEU A 69 -6.42 0.89 1.25
N VAL A 70 -6.86 -0.37 1.18
CA VAL A 70 -7.57 -0.90 0.02
C VAL A 70 -9.06 -0.96 0.33
N ILE A 71 -9.87 -0.22 -0.43
CA ILE A 71 -11.32 -0.13 -0.29
C ILE A 71 -11.97 -0.67 -1.57
N GLU A 72 -12.04 -2.00 -1.68
CA GLU A 72 -12.48 -2.67 -2.91
C GLU A 72 -13.88 -2.27 -3.35
N SER A 73 -14.79 -2.03 -2.41
CA SER A 73 -16.17 -1.62 -2.67
C SER A 73 -16.30 -0.28 -3.39
N GLN A 74 -15.22 0.52 -3.40
CA GLN A 74 -15.15 1.82 -4.05
C GLN A 74 -14.17 1.84 -5.23
N ASN A 75 -13.54 0.69 -5.57
CA ASN A 75 -12.41 0.63 -6.50
C ASN A 75 -11.33 1.66 -6.13
N LEU A 76 -10.99 1.77 -4.84
CA LEU A 76 -10.11 2.80 -4.32
C LEU A 76 -8.93 2.19 -3.55
N VAL A 77 -7.74 2.74 -3.78
CA VAL A 77 -6.56 2.62 -2.95
C VAL A 77 -6.22 4.00 -2.42
N GLU A 78 -6.20 4.14 -1.12
CA GLU A 78 -5.88 5.39 -0.46
C GLU A 78 -4.57 5.21 0.33
N ILE A 79 -3.61 6.11 0.11
CA ILE A 79 -2.34 6.12 0.84
C ILE A 79 -2.30 7.36 1.72
N GLN A 80 -2.26 7.16 3.03
CA GLN A 80 -2.27 8.24 4.01
C GLN A 80 -0.91 8.34 4.71
N GLN A 81 -0.36 9.55 4.84
CA GLN A 81 0.77 9.81 5.73
C GLN A 81 0.25 10.04 7.16
N TRP A 82 0.66 9.19 8.10
CA TRP A 82 0.30 9.27 9.50
C TRP A 82 1.47 9.71 10.36
N ASN A 83 1.21 10.64 11.28
CA ASN A 83 2.11 10.96 12.38
C ASN A 83 1.48 10.45 13.68
N ILE A 84 2.08 9.41 14.24
CA ILE A 84 1.59 8.69 15.42
C ILE A 84 2.41 9.14 16.63
N ARG A 85 1.75 9.46 17.74
CA ARG A 85 2.44 9.77 18.99
C ARG A 85 3.24 8.55 19.47
N GLN A 86 4.40 8.76 20.09
CA GLN A 86 5.26 7.66 20.54
C GLN A 86 4.57 6.74 21.56
N ASP A 87 3.68 7.30 22.38
CA ASP A 87 2.89 6.55 23.35
C ASP A 87 1.72 5.77 22.73
N GLY A 88 1.50 5.92 21.42
CA GLY A 88 0.39 5.30 20.67
C GLY A 88 -0.99 5.87 21.02
N SER A 89 -1.08 6.95 21.80
CA SER A 89 -2.36 7.52 22.26
C SER A 89 -3.21 8.14 21.15
N GLY A 90 -2.61 8.41 19.99
CA GLY A 90 -3.31 8.94 18.83
C GLY A 90 -2.40 9.16 17.63
N TYR A 91 -3.03 9.56 16.53
CA TYR A 91 -2.34 9.89 15.29
C TYR A 91 -3.03 11.08 14.60
N ARG A 92 -2.31 11.69 13.66
CA ARG A 92 -2.82 12.71 12.73
C ARG A 92 -2.50 12.26 11.31
N VAL A 93 -3.47 12.39 10.41
CA VAL A 93 -3.24 12.27 8.96
C VAL A 93 -2.71 13.61 8.45
N GLN A 94 -1.55 13.62 7.78
CA GLN A 94 -0.94 14.83 7.22
C GLN A 94 -1.29 15.01 5.74
N ASP A 95 -1.06 13.96 4.96
CA ASP A 95 -1.28 13.93 3.52
C ASP A 95 -2.06 12.66 3.15
N MET A 96 -2.73 12.72 2.00
CA MET A 96 -3.57 11.66 1.45
C MET A 96 -3.35 11.59 -0.06
N TYR A 97 -3.40 10.39 -0.62
CA TYR A 97 -3.25 10.17 -2.04
C TYR A 97 -4.22 9.07 -2.47
N ASP A 98 -5.17 9.44 -3.32
CA ASP A 98 -6.24 8.55 -3.75
C ASP A 98 -5.95 8.03 -5.15
N TYR A 99 -6.06 6.73 -5.32
CA TYR A 99 -5.84 6.04 -6.58
C TYR A 99 -7.00 5.09 -6.86
N THR A 100 -7.37 4.92 -8.12
CA THR A 100 -8.27 3.82 -8.51
C THR A 100 -7.56 2.48 -8.30
N LEU A 101 -8.22 1.48 -7.71
CA LEU A 101 -7.60 0.17 -7.41
C LEU A 101 -7.19 -0.61 -8.66
N ASP A 102 -7.99 -0.55 -9.72
CA ASP A 102 -7.79 -1.31 -10.96
C ASP A 102 -6.62 -0.81 -11.81
N THR A 103 -6.40 0.51 -11.86
CA THR A 103 -5.37 1.13 -12.71
C THR A 103 -4.27 1.88 -11.95
N PHE A 104 -4.41 2.01 -10.63
CA PHE A 104 -3.60 2.93 -9.82
C PHE A 104 -3.48 4.35 -10.43
N GLY A 105 -4.50 4.79 -11.18
CA GLY A 105 -4.62 6.15 -11.67
C GLY A 105 -4.92 7.09 -10.50
N MET A 106 -4.10 8.13 -10.33
CA MET A 106 -4.30 9.12 -9.27
C MET A 106 -5.62 9.87 -9.51
N VAL A 107 -6.50 9.81 -8.52
CA VAL A 107 -7.80 10.48 -8.49
C VAL A 107 -7.66 11.84 -7.82
N ASP A 108 -6.99 11.88 -6.67
CA ASP A 108 -6.85 13.08 -5.84
C ASP A 108 -5.56 13.05 -4.99
N GLN A 109 -5.12 14.24 -4.56
CA GLN A 109 -4.01 14.47 -3.63
C GLN A 109 -4.32 15.64 -2.69
#